data_AF-A0A5M3MTC5-F1
#
_entry.id   AF-A0A5M3MTC5-F1
#
_cell.length_a   1.000
_cell.length_b   1.000
_cell.length_c   1.000
_cell.angle_alpha   90.00
_cell.angle_beta   90.00
_cell.angle_gamma   90.00
#
_symmetry.space_group_name_H-M   'P 1'
#
loop_
_entity.id
_entity.type
_entity.pdbx_description
1 polymer ?
#
loop_
_entity_poly.entity_id
_entity_poly.type
_entity_poly.pdbx_seq_one_letter_code
_entity_poly.pdbx_strand_id
1 'polypeptide(L)'
;MKPRGDEKARLGLPYPSVQPIASPGRVHKRFKRVFLHLFLFLGLGLSYGLWTGSVNLSSLHHKSRSYYDYVRRIEGQFLEVPNTGSALNNSRRFATYPHIAGAASDFDDASQILQIFQEELGITQLDEEPVFPAGSPESRQATLDITSKQTHPSAWIDVYYPVLNTAKSEDLSLQLLDDDSSAIWTADLIEDGNEADKEASTYRDAIAPFHGLSASGEAIGHIVYANYGTKEDYDKLIESGVDLTGKIVLARYGANFRGLKIQAAEDSGAAGVLIYSDPRDDGDVTVENGFLPYP
;
A
#
# COMPACT_ATOMS: atom_id res chain seq x y z
N MET A 1 -9.36 -25.42 -29.28
CA MET A 1 -10.23 -24.22 -29.19
C MET A 1 -9.33 -23.10 -28.68
N LYS A 2 -8.98 -22.09 -29.51
CA LYS A 2 -8.05 -21.02 -29.09
C LYS A 2 -8.69 -20.17 -27.98
N PRO A 3 -7.99 -19.86 -26.87
CA PRO A 3 -8.52 -18.91 -25.90
C PRO A 3 -8.51 -17.52 -26.53
N ARG A 4 -9.68 -16.87 -26.55
CA ARG A 4 -9.80 -15.44 -26.89
C ARG A 4 -9.20 -14.67 -25.72
N GLY A 5 -7.91 -14.36 -25.81
CA GLY A 5 -7.29 -13.34 -24.96
C GLY A 5 -8.03 -12.02 -25.18
N ASP A 6 -8.41 -11.38 -24.08
CA ASP A 6 -9.14 -10.12 -24.08
C ASP A 6 -8.32 -9.04 -24.79
N GLU A 7 -8.78 -8.59 -25.96
CA GLU A 7 -8.11 -7.57 -26.79
C GLU A 7 -7.88 -6.25 -26.02
N LYS A 8 -8.61 -6.04 -24.90
CA LYS A 8 -8.45 -4.87 -24.05
C LYS A 8 -7.16 -4.84 -23.23
N ALA A 9 -6.53 -6.00 -22.97
CA ALA A 9 -5.27 -6.05 -22.23
C ALA A 9 -4.05 -5.57 -23.05
N ARG A 10 -4.15 -5.53 -24.38
CA ARG A 10 -3.07 -5.05 -25.28
C ARG A 10 -3.07 -3.54 -25.51
N LEU A 11 -4.16 -2.86 -25.18
CA LEU A 11 -4.29 -1.42 -25.32
C LEU A 11 -4.01 -0.75 -23.98
N GLY A 12 -2.73 -0.68 -23.62
CA GLY A 12 -2.29 0.18 -22.52
C GLY A 12 -2.83 1.60 -22.74
N LEU A 13 -3.41 2.19 -21.69
CA LEU A 13 -3.90 3.56 -21.74
C LEU A 13 -2.74 4.48 -22.19
N PRO A 14 -2.92 5.32 -23.23
CA PRO A 14 -1.84 6.16 -23.71
C PRO A 14 -1.41 7.13 -22.59
N TYR A 15 -0.14 7.08 -22.22
CA TYR A 15 0.46 8.11 -21.37
C TYR A 15 0.28 9.47 -22.06
N PRO A 16 -0.28 10.49 -21.39
CA PRO A 16 -0.39 11.80 -21.96
C PRO A 16 1.03 12.32 -22.29
N SER A 17 1.23 12.74 -23.54
CA SER A 17 2.49 13.30 -24.00
C SER A 17 2.85 14.52 -23.14
N VAL A 18 3.94 14.42 -22.37
CA VAL A 18 4.46 15.54 -21.58
C VAL A 18 5.02 16.57 -22.56
N GLN A 19 4.27 17.65 -22.78
CA GLN A 19 4.76 18.82 -23.51
C GLN A 19 5.91 19.44 -22.71
N PRO A 20 7.05 19.80 -23.33
CA PRO A 20 8.12 20.50 -22.63
C PRO A 20 7.60 21.84 -22.12
N ILE A 21 7.80 22.11 -20.84
CA ILE A 21 7.45 23.38 -20.21
C ILE A 21 8.23 24.48 -20.94
N ALA A 22 7.51 25.44 -21.53
CA ALA A 22 8.10 26.59 -22.20
C ALA A 22 9.08 27.31 -21.26
N SER A 23 10.31 27.52 -21.73
CA SER A 23 11.32 28.27 -20.99
C SER A 23 10.80 29.66 -20.59
N PRO A 24 11.12 30.17 -19.38
CA PRO A 24 10.45 31.33 -18.81
C PRO A 24 10.97 32.65 -19.44
N GLY A 25 10.50 32.94 -20.66
CA GLY A 25 10.76 34.17 -21.38
C GLY A 25 9.68 35.23 -21.14
N ARG A 26 10.10 36.47 -20.83
CA ARG A 26 9.31 37.72 -20.69
C ARG A 26 8.39 37.92 -19.48
N VAL A 27 7.73 36.91 -18.91
CA VAL A 27 6.85 37.12 -17.72
C VAL A 27 7.66 37.49 -16.47
N HIS A 28 8.86 36.91 -16.34
CA HIS A 28 9.72 37.04 -15.16
C HIS A 28 10.25 38.47 -14.90
N LYS A 29 10.40 39.30 -15.95
CA LYS A 29 10.88 40.69 -15.80
C LYS A 29 9.80 41.67 -15.33
N ARG A 30 8.53 41.46 -15.69
CA ARG A 30 7.39 42.26 -15.19
C ARG A 30 7.06 41.91 -13.74
N PHE A 31 7.10 40.63 -13.38
CA PHE A 31 6.89 40.18 -12.01
C PHE A 31 7.93 40.75 -11.03
N LYS A 32 9.22 40.76 -11.38
CA LYS A 32 10.27 41.36 -10.53
C LYS A 32 10.07 42.86 -10.28
N ARG A 33 9.57 43.63 -11.26
CA ARG A 33 9.30 45.08 -11.08
C ARG A 33 8.08 45.35 -10.21
N VAL A 34 7.01 44.56 -10.35
CA VAL A 34 5.81 44.68 -9.50
C VAL A 34 6.14 44.29 -8.06
N PHE A 35 6.88 43.19 -7.84
CA PHE A 35 7.31 42.79 -6.50
C PHE A 35 8.26 43.79 -5.84
N LEU A 36 9.19 44.37 -6.61
CA LEU A 36 10.12 45.38 -6.08
C LEU A 36 9.37 46.66 -5.64
N HIS A 37 8.36 47.10 -6.40
CA HIS A 37 7.53 48.23 -5.99
C HIS A 37 6.60 47.87 -4.83
N LEU A 38 6.06 46.65 -4.77
CA LEU A 38 5.26 46.21 -3.62
C LEU A 38 6.09 46.16 -2.33
N PHE A 39 7.33 45.66 -2.39
CA PHE A 39 8.25 45.63 -1.26
C PHE A 39 8.71 47.02 -0.83
N LEU A 40 8.97 47.92 -1.78
CA LEU A 40 9.29 49.32 -1.47
C LEU A 40 8.10 50.05 -0.84
N PHE A 41 6.87 49.81 -1.31
CA PHE A 41 5.66 50.39 -0.71
C PHE A 41 5.34 49.79 0.67
N LEU A 42 5.52 48.49 0.87
CA LEU A 42 5.39 47.86 2.20
C LEU A 42 6.49 48.33 3.15
N GLY A 43 7.73 48.47 2.68
CA GLY A 43 8.86 48.97 3.47
C GLY A 43 8.71 50.45 3.84
N LEU A 44 8.27 51.29 2.90
CA LEU A 44 7.96 52.70 3.16
C LEU A 44 6.74 52.84 4.09
N GLY A 45 5.71 52.01 3.93
CA GLY A 45 4.55 51.97 4.82
C GLY A 45 4.87 51.50 6.25
N LEU A 46 5.72 50.48 6.40
CA LEU A 46 6.21 50.04 7.72
C LEU A 46 7.10 51.13 8.35
N SER A 47 8.03 51.71 7.60
CA SER A 47 8.94 52.75 8.13
C SER A 47 8.20 54.03 8.52
N TYR A 48 7.20 54.46 7.73
CA TYR A 48 6.32 55.58 8.06
C TYR A 48 5.46 55.25 9.28
N GLY A 49 4.84 54.07 9.34
CA GLY A 49 4.05 53.63 10.48
C GLY A 49 4.86 53.47 11.78
N LEU A 50 6.14 53.08 11.69
CA LEU A 50 7.07 53.06 12.83
C LEU A 50 7.47 54.46 13.28
N TRP A 51 7.67 55.38 12.33
CA TRP A 51 8.02 56.77 12.60
C TRP A 51 6.86 57.59 13.18
N THR A 52 5.61 57.32 12.77
CA THR A 52 4.39 57.94 13.31
C THR A 52 3.83 57.24 14.56
N GLY A 53 4.49 56.18 15.04
CA GLY A 53 4.03 55.34 16.17
C GLY A 53 2.76 54.55 15.91
N SER A 54 2.26 54.52 14.67
CA SER A 54 1.01 53.88 14.25
C SER A 54 1.16 52.37 14.01
N VAL A 55 2.39 51.88 13.83
CA VAL A 55 2.74 50.46 13.80
C VAL A 55 3.53 50.14 15.06
N ASN A 56 2.95 49.31 15.92
CA ASN A 56 3.62 48.87 17.13
C ASN A 56 4.34 47.53 16.88
N LEU A 57 5.67 47.55 16.78
CA LEU A 57 6.49 46.34 16.63
C LEU A 57 6.25 45.32 17.75
N SER A 58 5.96 45.77 18.97
CA SER A 58 5.65 44.85 20.08
C SER A 58 4.31 44.14 19.86
N SER A 59 3.34 44.79 19.22
CA SER A 59 2.07 44.17 18.81
C SER A 59 2.25 43.10 17.72
N LEU A 60 3.12 43.35 16.73
CA LEU A 60 3.44 42.37 15.69
C LEU A 60 4.24 41.18 16.25
N HIS A 61 5.22 41.45 17.12
CA HIS A 61 6.00 40.43 17.82
C HIS A 61 5.11 39.61 18.77
N HIS A 62 4.14 40.25 19.45
CA HIS A 62 3.16 39.59 20.31
C HIS A 62 2.15 38.74 19.51
N LYS A 63 1.72 39.16 18.32
CA LYS A 63 0.88 38.35 17.42
C LYS A 63 1.63 37.13 16.88
N SER A 64 2.88 37.30 16.46
CA SER A 64 3.77 36.21 16.05
C SER A 64 3.97 35.21 17.19
N ARG A 65 4.34 35.68 18.39
CA ARG A 65 4.54 34.83 19.58
C ARG A 65 3.26 34.11 20.00
N SER A 66 2.12 34.80 19.97
CA SER A 66 0.79 34.22 20.23
C SER A 66 0.40 33.12 19.23
N TYR A 67 0.78 33.24 17.96
CA TYR A 67 0.56 32.19 16.97
C TYR A 67 1.45 30.97 17.23
N TYR A 68 2.74 31.17 17.51
CA TYR A 68 3.63 30.06 17.87
C TYR A 68 3.25 29.37 19.18
N ASP A 69 2.75 30.13 20.16
CA ASP A 69 2.24 29.56 21.41
C ASP A 69 0.93 28.79 21.19
N TYR A 70 0.07 29.26 20.27
CA TYR A 70 -1.10 28.51 19.81
C TYR A 70 -0.70 27.21 19.12
N VAL A 71 0.20 27.26 18.14
CA VAL A 71 0.68 26.07 17.41
C VAL A 71 1.34 25.09 18.37
N ARG A 72 2.21 25.55 19.28
CA ARG A 72 2.84 24.68 20.29
C ARG A 72 1.84 24.02 21.23
N ARG A 73 0.75 24.72 21.58
CA ARG A 73 -0.32 24.13 22.38
C ARG A 73 -1.06 23.05 21.60
N ILE A 74 -1.43 23.31 20.34
CA ILE A 74 -2.11 22.34 19.49
C ILE A 74 -1.22 21.12 19.22
N GLU A 75 0.05 21.35 18.90
CA GLU A 75 1.04 20.29 18.71
C GLU A 75 1.24 19.48 19.99
N GLY A 76 1.38 20.14 21.15
CA GLY A 76 1.46 19.47 22.44
C GLY A 76 0.26 18.56 22.71
N GLN A 77 -0.95 19.07 22.51
CA GLN A 77 -2.18 18.27 22.63
C GLN A 77 -2.24 17.13 21.61
N PHE A 78 -1.83 17.37 20.36
CA PHE A 78 -1.80 16.34 19.34
C PHE A 78 -0.83 15.22 19.71
N LEU A 79 0.35 15.54 20.26
CA LEU A 79 1.37 14.56 20.65
C LEU A 79 1.03 13.81 21.96
N GLU A 80 0.08 14.28 22.75
CA GLU A 80 -0.41 13.56 23.94
C GLU A 80 -1.28 12.34 23.57
N VAL A 81 -1.90 12.34 22.38
CA VAL A 81 -2.83 11.28 21.93
C VAL A 81 -2.10 10.04 21.38
N PRO A 82 -1.23 10.12 20.34
CA PRO A 82 -0.45 8.99 19.88
C PRO A 82 0.68 8.74 20.87
N ASN A 83 0.58 7.64 21.60
CA ASN A 83 1.64 7.20 22.50
C ASN A 83 1.87 5.69 22.33
N THR A 84 2.98 5.21 22.88
CA THR A 84 3.36 3.79 22.77
C THR A 84 2.28 2.85 23.32
N GLY A 85 1.56 3.26 24.37
CA GLY A 85 0.48 2.48 24.95
C GLY A 85 -0.72 2.35 24.02
N SER A 86 -1.19 3.45 23.42
CA SER A 86 -2.30 3.43 22.47
C SER A 86 -1.95 2.68 21.18
N ALA A 87 -0.73 2.84 20.68
CA ALA A 87 -0.23 2.08 19.54
C ALA A 87 -0.19 0.57 19.81
N LEU A 88 0.33 0.15 20.98
CA LEU A 88 0.40 -1.26 21.36
C LEU A 88 -1.00 -1.87 21.53
N ASN A 89 -1.92 -1.15 22.19
CA ASN A 89 -3.29 -1.63 22.38
C ASN A 89 -4.03 -1.77 21.04
N ASN A 90 -3.89 -0.79 20.14
CA ASN A 90 -4.51 -0.86 18.81
C ASN A 90 -3.90 -1.99 17.97
N SER A 91 -2.57 -2.16 17.99
CA SER A 91 -1.92 -3.28 17.31
C SER A 91 -2.46 -4.62 17.79
N ARG A 92 -2.62 -4.82 19.10
CA ARG A 92 -3.21 -6.06 19.65
C ARG A 92 -4.68 -6.22 19.29
N ARG A 93 -5.44 -5.14 19.23
CA ARG A 93 -6.86 -5.19 18.86
C ARG A 93 -7.06 -5.72 17.45
N PHE A 94 -6.25 -5.27 16.49
CA PHE A 94 -6.43 -5.56 15.06
C PHE A 94 -5.50 -6.63 14.50
N ALA A 95 -4.59 -7.21 15.29
CA ALA A 95 -3.64 -8.24 14.84
C ALA A 95 -3.80 -9.59 15.55
N THR A 96 -4.95 -9.83 16.19
CA THR A 96 -5.21 -11.09 16.92
C THR A 96 -5.97 -12.14 16.12
N TYR A 97 -6.38 -11.82 14.89
CA TYR A 97 -7.02 -12.75 13.97
C TYR A 97 -6.77 -12.35 12.51
N PRO A 98 -6.87 -13.29 11.55
CA PRO A 98 -6.83 -13.00 10.13
C PRO A 98 -8.06 -12.20 9.68
N HIS A 99 -7.81 -11.16 8.90
CA HIS A 99 -8.79 -10.18 8.45
C HIS A 99 -8.55 -9.86 6.98
N ILE A 100 -8.62 -10.92 6.16
CA ILE A 100 -8.38 -10.87 4.71
C ILE A 100 -9.50 -10.06 4.05
N ALA A 101 -9.15 -9.20 3.10
CA ALA A 101 -10.10 -8.36 2.38
C ALA A 101 -11.31 -9.17 1.86
N GLY A 102 -12.51 -8.73 2.23
CA GLY A 102 -13.77 -9.38 1.88
C GLY A 102 -14.20 -10.54 2.79
N ALA A 103 -13.43 -10.89 3.81
CA ALA A 103 -13.84 -11.84 4.85
C ALA A 103 -14.81 -11.19 5.85
N ALA A 104 -15.51 -12.02 6.63
CA ALA A 104 -16.38 -11.52 7.71
C ALA A 104 -15.59 -10.71 8.76
N SER A 105 -14.37 -11.15 9.11
CA SER A 105 -13.49 -10.46 10.06
C SER A 105 -13.01 -9.09 9.56
N ASP A 106 -12.81 -8.92 8.24
CA ASP A 106 -12.51 -7.61 7.63
C ASP A 106 -13.71 -6.65 7.75
N PHE A 107 -14.93 -7.17 7.59
CA PHE A 107 -16.14 -6.38 7.87
C PHE A 107 -16.30 -6.04 9.36
N ASP A 108 -16.02 -6.98 10.26
CA ASP A 108 -16.04 -6.74 11.71
C ASP A 108 -15.05 -5.64 12.12
N ASP A 109 -13.86 -5.60 11.51
CA ASP A 109 -12.89 -4.52 11.70
C ASP A 109 -13.43 -3.16 11.22
N ALA A 110 -14.06 -3.13 10.05
CA ALA A 110 -14.68 -1.91 9.54
C ALA A 110 -15.79 -1.38 10.48
N SER A 111 -16.64 -2.27 11.01
CA SER A 111 -17.66 -1.91 12.01
C SER A 111 -17.04 -1.42 13.32
N GLN A 112 -15.94 -2.02 13.78
CA GLN A 112 -15.21 -1.51 14.94
C GLN A 112 -14.62 -0.11 14.71
N ILE A 113 -14.08 0.17 13.52
CA ILE A 113 -13.59 1.51 13.16
C ILE A 113 -14.73 2.52 13.12
N LEU A 114 -15.88 2.14 12.56
CA LEU A 114 -17.09 2.98 12.58
C LEU A 114 -17.51 3.34 14.01
N GLN A 115 -17.51 2.37 14.93
CA GLN A 115 -17.81 2.60 16.34
C GLN A 115 -16.80 3.56 16.99
N ILE A 116 -15.50 3.41 16.71
CA ILE A 116 -14.47 4.34 17.19
C ILE A 116 -14.76 5.77 16.71
N PHE A 117 -15.11 5.95 15.44
CA PHE A 117 -15.49 7.28 14.95
C PHE A 117 -16.75 7.80 15.61
N GLN A 118 -17.73 6.95 15.87
CA GLN A 118 -18.95 7.36 16.56
C GLN A 118 -18.68 7.83 17.98
N GLU A 119 -17.88 7.09 18.74
CA GLU A 119 -17.52 7.43 20.11
C GLU A 119 -16.65 8.69 20.18
N GLU A 120 -15.55 8.72 19.43
CA GLU A 120 -14.52 9.77 19.54
C GLU A 120 -14.96 11.10 18.90
N LEU A 121 -15.83 11.06 17.88
CA LEU A 121 -16.34 12.26 17.23
C LEU A 121 -17.75 12.65 17.71
N GLY A 122 -18.35 11.89 18.63
CA GLY A 122 -19.69 12.13 19.15
C GLY A 122 -20.78 12.02 18.07
N ILE A 123 -20.64 11.07 17.15
CA ILE A 123 -21.63 10.80 16.10
C ILE A 123 -22.72 9.91 16.71
N THR A 124 -23.98 10.34 16.60
CA THR A 124 -25.11 9.55 17.09
C THR A 124 -25.19 8.20 16.39
N GLN A 125 -25.16 7.12 17.18
CA GLN A 125 -25.41 5.77 16.67
C GLN A 125 -26.88 5.65 16.26
N LEU A 126 -27.11 5.12 15.05
CA LEU A 126 -28.44 4.87 14.49
C LEU A 126 -28.90 3.45 14.84
N ASP A 127 -30.21 3.21 14.76
CA ASP A 127 -30.79 1.87 14.96
C ASP A 127 -30.32 0.87 13.89
N GLU A 128 -30.11 1.35 12.66
CA GLU A 128 -29.50 0.59 11.57
C GLU A 128 -28.10 1.14 11.31
N GLU A 129 -27.09 0.25 11.25
CA GLU A 129 -25.73 0.67 10.95
C GLU A 129 -25.66 1.31 9.55
N PRO A 130 -24.98 2.47 9.39
CA PRO A 130 -24.85 3.14 8.11
C PRO A 130 -23.88 2.37 7.19
N VAL A 131 -24.36 1.28 6.60
CA VAL A 131 -23.62 0.42 5.66
C VAL A 131 -24.30 0.49 4.30
N PHE A 132 -23.62 1.05 3.31
CA PHE A 132 -24.21 1.34 2.01
C PHE A 132 -23.47 0.62 0.88
N PRO A 133 -24.18 0.02 -0.10
CA PRO A 133 -23.54 -0.39 -1.35
C PRO A 133 -22.98 0.84 -2.07
N ALA A 134 -21.72 0.77 -2.50
CA ALA A 134 -21.06 1.86 -3.19
C ALA A 134 -21.84 2.30 -4.44
N GLY A 135 -22.13 3.60 -4.51
CA GLY A 135 -22.92 4.19 -5.60
C GLY A 135 -24.44 4.07 -5.44
N SER A 136 -24.95 3.51 -4.34
CA SER A 136 -26.37 3.62 -3.98
C SER A 136 -26.76 5.08 -3.75
N PRO A 137 -28.08 5.42 -3.79
CA PRO A 137 -28.54 6.76 -3.42
C PRO A 137 -28.05 7.21 -2.05
N GLU A 138 -28.00 6.31 -1.06
CA GLU A 138 -27.54 6.54 0.31
C GLU A 138 -26.04 6.82 0.35
N SER A 139 -25.22 5.96 -0.27
CA SER A 139 -23.76 6.15 -0.41
C SER A 139 -23.41 7.47 -1.09
N ARG A 140 -24.12 7.79 -2.18
CA ARG A 140 -23.98 9.07 -2.89
C ARG A 140 -24.36 10.25 -2.00
N GLN A 141 -25.47 10.16 -1.28
CA GLN A 141 -25.92 11.23 -0.40
C GLN A 141 -24.90 11.48 0.71
N ALA A 142 -24.43 10.43 1.39
CA ALA A 142 -23.39 10.53 2.42
C ALA A 142 -22.11 11.19 1.89
N THR A 143 -21.68 10.83 0.67
CA THR A 143 -20.52 11.44 0.01
C THR A 143 -20.74 12.92 -0.32
N LEU A 144 -21.92 13.29 -0.85
CA LEU A 144 -22.24 14.68 -1.16
C LEU A 144 -22.27 15.55 0.11
N ASP A 145 -22.74 14.97 1.22
CA ASP A 145 -22.84 15.66 2.50
C ASP A 145 -21.48 16.06 3.06
N ILE A 146 -20.38 15.34 2.76
CA ILE A 146 -19.00 15.73 3.13
C ILE A 146 -18.69 17.15 2.66
N THR A 147 -19.07 17.48 1.42
CA THR A 147 -18.75 18.77 0.79
C THR A 147 -19.79 19.85 1.06
N SER A 148 -20.89 19.48 1.72
CA SER A 148 -21.92 20.40 2.16
C SER A 148 -21.47 21.12 3.45
N LYS A 149 -22.24 22.13 3.91
CA LYS A 149 -21.96 22.80 5.19
C LYS A 149 -22.38 21.92 6.38
N GLN A 150 -21.79 20.73 6.50
CA GLN A 150 -22.00 19.88 7.67
C GLN A 150 -21.63 20.64 8.95
N THR A 151 -22.52 20.60 9.92
CA THR A 151 -22.31 21.21 11.25
C THR A 151 -21.83 20.21 12.29
N HIS A 152 -21.85 18.91 11.96
CA HIS A 152 -21.48 17.79 12.83
C HIS A 152 -20.76 16.71 12.00
N PRO A 153 -19.87 15.91 12.61
CA PRO A 153 -19.22 14.79 11.94
C PRO A 153 -20.21 13.68 11.58
N SER A 154 -19.88 12.90 10.55
CA SER A 154 -20.62 11.71 10.10
C SER A 154 -19.63 10.62 9.68
N ALA A 155 -20.00 9.36 9.84
CA ALA A 155 -19.22 8.19 9.43
C ALA A 155 -20.16 7.08 8.94
N TRP A 156 -19.70 6.29 7.97
CA TRP A 156 -20.45 5.17 7.38
C TRP A 156 -19.46 4.17 6.75
N ILE A 157 -19.96 2.98 6.42
CA ILE A 157 -19.23 1.95 5.67
C ILE A 157 -19.77 1.94 4.23
N ASP A 158 -18.87 1.98 3.25
CA ASP A 158 -19.21 1.90 1.83
C ASP A 158 -18.68 0.58 1.26
N VAL A 159 -19.58 -0.22 0.68
CA VAL A 159 -19.29 -1.60 0.27
C VAL A 159 -19.07 -1.67 -1.23
N TYR A 160 -17.85 -2.05 -1.63
CA TYR A 160 -17.46 -2.29 -3.01
C TYR A 160 -17.40 -3.79 -3.29
N TYR A 161 -17.61 -4.17 -4.56
CA TYR A 161 -17.48 -5.55 -5.03
C TYR A 161 -16.33 -5.70 -6.04
N PRO A 162 -15.06 -5.50 -5.61
CA PRO A 162 -13.91 -5.74 -6.47
C PRO A 162 -13.74 -7.23 -6.76
N VAL A 163 -13.04 -7.55 -7.86
CA VAL A 163 -12.62 -8.93 -8.12
C VAL A 163 -11.45 -9.27 -7.20
N LEU A 164 -11.67 -10.24 -6.33
CA LEU A 164 -10.66 -10.82 -5.44
C LEU A 164 -10.57 -12.33 -5.71
N ASN A 165 -9.47 -12.95 -5.30
CA ASN A 165 -9.31 -14.39 -5.30
C ASN A 165 -8.64 -14.85 -4.01
N THR A 166 -9.00 -16.05 -3.58
CA THR A 166 -8.34 -16.78 -2.50
C THR A 166 -7.85 -18.11 -3.04
N ALA A 167 -6.84 -18.68 -2.40
CA ALA A 167 -6.47 -20.06 -2.65
C ALA A 167 -7.32 -21.01 -1.80
N LYS A 168 -7.49 -22.22 -2.33
CA LYS A 168 -8.02 -23.37 -1.60
C LYS A 168 -6.84 -24.27 -1.28
N SER A 169 -6.53 -24.45 0.00
CA SER A 169 -5.34 -25.17 0.44
C SER A 169 -5.30 -26.60 -0.11
N GLU A 170 -6.46 -27.26 -0.22
CA GLU A 170 -6.60 -28.61 -0.75
C GLU A 170 -6.30 -28.74 -2.26
N ASP A 171 -6.34 -27.64 -3.00
CA ASP A 171 -6.07 -27.60 -4.44
C ASP A 171 -4.62 -27.20 -4.76
N LEU A 172 -3.82 -26.83 -3.75
CA LEU A 172 -2.42 -26.43 -3.93
C LEU A 172 -1.47 -27.61 -3.74
N SER A 173 -0.54 -27.78 -4.67
CA SER A 173 0.57 -28.71 -4.55
C SER A 173 1.83 -28.16 -5.21
N LEU A 174 2.98 -28.47 -4.61
CA LEU A 174 4.29 -28.23 -5.20
C LEU A 174 5.12 -29.49 -5.02
N GLN A 175 5.57 -30.07 -6.12
CA GLN A 175 6.25 -31.35 -6.12
C GLN A 175 7.53 -31.30 -6.95
N LEU A 176 8.52 -32.07 -6.52
CA LEU A 176 9.63 -32.47 -7.38
C LEU A 176 9.29 -33.84 -7.95
N LEU A 177 9.41 -33.96 -9.27
CA LEU A 177 9.12 -35.19 -10.01
C LEU A 177 10.43 -35.83 -10.48
N ASP A 178 10.44 -37.17 -10.57
CA ASP A 178 11.48 -37.92 -11.26
C ASP A 178 11.22 -38.01 -12.78
N ASP A 179 12.07 -38.75 -13.50
CA ASP A 179 11.99 -38.94 -14.95
C ASP A 179 10.70 -39.68 -15.38
N ASP A 180 10.08 -40.45 -14.48
CA ASP A 180 8.82 -41.17 -14.70
C ASP A 180 7.59 -40.32 -14.33
N SER A 181 7.80 -39.01 -14.06
CA SER A 181 6.77 -38.07 -13.58
C SER A 181 6.14 -38.46 -12.24
N SER A 182 6.84 -39.25 -11.42
CA SER A 182 6.42 -39.60 -10.07
C SER A 182 6.97 -38.61 -9.05
N ALA A 183 6.15 -38.23 -8.07
CA ALA A 183 6.56 -37.29 -7.03
C ALA A 183 7.58 -37.92 -6.07
N ILE A 184 8.79 -37.37 -6.04
CA ILE A 184 9.87 -37.76 -5.11
C ILE A 184 9.95 -36.86 -3.88
N TRP A 185 9.36 -35.67 -3.95
CA TRP A 185 9.20 -34.75 -2.84
C TRP A 185 7.95 -33.91 -3.04
N THR A 186 7.26 -33.60 -1.95
CA THR A 186 6.09 -32.71 -1.93
C THR A 186 6.32 -31.68 -0.83
N ALA A 187 6.13 -30.39 -1.16
CA ALA A 187 6.24 -29.30 -0.22
C ALA A 187 5.10 -29.37 0.81
N ASP A 188 5.41 -29.07 2.06
CA ASP A 188 4.39 -28.60 3.00
C ASP A 188 4.11 -27.12 2.68
N LEU A 189 2.85 -26.81 2.42
CA LEU A 189 2.39 -25.46 2.05
C LEU A 189 1.62 -24.80 3.19
N ILE A 190 1.71 -25.34 4.40
CA ILE A 190 1.16 -24.72 5.61
C ILE A 190 2.34 -24.09 6.36
N GLU A 191 2.16 -22.85 6.83
CA GLU A 191 3.18 -22.19 7.63
C GLU A 191 3.36 -22.89 8.98
N ASP A 192 4.59 -22.90 9.49
CA ASP A 192 4.85 -23.34 10.85
C ASP A 192 4.28 -22.31 11.85
N GLY A 193 3.55 -22.81 12.84
CA GLY A 193 3.13 -22.01 13.98
C GLY A 193 4.31 -21.72 14.91
N ASN A 194 4.21 -20.68 15.73
CA ASN A 194 5.21 -20.35 16.74
C ASN A 194 4.59 -20.46 18.15
N GLU A 195 5.13 -21.29 19.05
CA GLU A 195 4.59 -21.43 20.41
C GLU A 195 4.65 -20.13 21.24
N ALA A 196 5.59 -19.24 20.92
CA ALA A 196 5.70 -17.92 21.54
C ALA A 196 4.63 -16.93 21.03
N ASP A 197 3.97 -17.24 19.90
CA ASP A 197 2.91 -16.47 19.27
C ASP A 197 1.68 -17.37 19.06
N LYS A 198 0.76 -17.34 20.04
CA LYS A 198 -0.41 -18.21 20.05
C LYS A 198 -1.29 -17.98 18.83
N GLU A 199 -1.41 -16.74 18.38
CA GLU A 199 -2.20 -16.34 17.23
C GLU A 199 -1.60 -16.95 15.95
N ALA A 200 -0.28 -16.82 15.74
CA ALA A 200 0.41 -17.47 14.63
C ALA A 200 0.19 -18.99 14.62
N SER A 201 0.24 -19.64 15.79
CA SER A 201 -0.05 -21.07 15.92
C SER A 201 -1.52 -21.44 15.65
N THR A 202 -2.45 -20.59 16.07
CA THR A 202 -3.90 -20.82 15.94
C THR A 202 -4.38 -20.64 14.52
N TYR A 203 -3.77 -19.71 13.77
CA TYR A 203 -4.24 -19.28 12.45
C TYR A 203 -3.29 -19.64 11.30
N ARG A 204 -2.32 -20.53 11.52
CA ARG A 204 -1.33 -20.95 10.51
C ARG A 204 -1.93 -21.55 9.22
N ASP A 205 -3.15 -22.03 9.28
CA ASP A 205 -3.90 -22.62 8.17
C ASP A 205 -5.11 -21.78 7.73
N ALA A 206 -5.23 -20.54 8.25
CA ALA A 206 -6.35 -19.66 7.94
C ALA A 206 -6.41 -19.23 6.46
N ILE A 207 -5.24 -19.15 5.80
CA ILE A 207 -5.14 -18.94 4.36
C ILE A 207 -3.91 -19.66 3.81
N ALA A 208 -4.09 -20.34 2.68
CA ALA A 208 -2.97 -20.96 1.99
C ALA A 208 -2.02 -19.88 1.40
N PRO A 209 -0.70 -20.13 1.33
CA PRO A 209 0.23 -19.23 0.66
C PRO A 209 -0.06 -19.21 -0.83
N PHE A 210 -0.34 -18.02 -1.37
CA PHE A 210 -0.65 -17.86 -2.79
C PHE A 210 -0.30 -16.47 -3.31
N HIS A 211 -0.18 -16.38 -4.63
CA HIS A 211 -0.09 -15.09 -5.31
C HIS A 211 -1.49 -14.66 -5.76
N GLY A 212 -1.94 -13.51 -5.27
CA GLY A 212 -3.17 -12.87 -5.73
C GLY A 212 -3.19 -12.76 -7.26
N LEU A 213 -4.33 -13.09 -7.86
CA LEU A 213 -4.59 -13.14 -9.30
C LEU A 213 -3.79 -14.18 -10.10
N SER A 214 -3.11 -15.12 -9.44
CA SER A 214 -2.47 -16.25 -10.14
C SER A 214 -3.51 -17.05 -10.93
N ALA A 215 -3.15 -17.45 -12.16
CA ALA A 215 -3.96 -18.34 -12.96
C ALA A 215 -4.07 -19.72 -12.30
N SER A 216 -5.25 -20.34 -12.35
CA SER A 216 -5.44 -21.72 -11.94
C SER A 216 -4.95 -22.67 -13.03
N GLY A 217 -4.28 -23.76 -12.63
CA GLY A 217 -3.82 -24.78 -13.54
C GLY A 217 -2.63 -25.57 -12.98
N GLU A 218 -2.13 -26.50 -13.78
CA GLU A 218 -0.94 -27.28 -13.51
C GLU A 218 0.17 -26.85 -14.48
N ALA A 219 1.38 -26.64 -13.96
CA ALA A 219 2.57 -26.34 -14.74
C ALA A 219 3.70 -27.29 -14.34
N ILE A 220 4.23 -28.02 -15.31
CA ILE A 220 5.34 -28.96 -15.13
C ILE A 220 6.47 -28.53 -16.06
N GLY A 221 7.67 -28.38 -15.52
CA GLY A 221 8.84 -28.01 -16.30
C GLY A 221 10.11 -28.00 -15.46
N HIS A 222 11.27 -28.03 -16.13
CA HIS A 222 12.54 -27.87 -15.44
C HIS A 222 12.65 -26.49 -14.80
N ILE A 223 13.33 -26.43 -13.65
CA ILE A 223 13.53 -25.19 -12.91
C ILE A 223 14.66 -24.39 -13.55
N VAL A 224 14.42 -23.10 -13.79
CA VAL A 224 15.47 -22.13 -14.13
C VAL A 224 15.51 -21.06 -13.04
N TYR A 225 16.68 -20.90 -12.44
CA TYR A 225 16.88 -19.90 -11.41
C TYR A 225 17.16 -18.52 -12.01
N ALA A 226 16.33 -17.54 -11.66
CA ALA A 226 16.39 -16.19 -12.22
C ALA A 226 16.79 -15.13 -11.19
N ASN A 227 17.53 -15.50 -10.12
CA ASN A 227 17.99 -14.56 -9.11
C ASN A 227 16.81 -13.76 -8.49
N TYR A 228 16.77 -12.43 -8.61
CA TYR A 228 15.63 -11.61 -8.16
C TYR A 228 14.56 -11.45 -9.24
N GLY A 229 14.67 -12.08 -10.40
CA GLY A 229 13.71 -11.92 -11.50
C GLY A 229 13.59 -10.48 -11.98
N THR A 230 14.69 -9.71 -11.90
CA THR A 230 14.78 -8.38 -12.50
C THR A 230 14.89 -8.50 -14.01
N LYS A 231 14.62 -7.41 -14.74
CA LYS A 231 14.79 -7.42 -16.20
C LYS A 231 16.21 -7.85 -16.59
N GLU A 232 17.20 -7.34 -15.87
CA GLU A 232 18.62 -7.63 -16.08
C GLU A 232 18.96 -9.11 -15.80
N ASP A 233 18.28 -9.76 -14.85
CA ASP A 233 18.46 -11.19 -14.59
C ASP A 233 17.93 -12.02 -15.77
N TYR A 234 16.74 -11.69 -16.29
CA TYR A 234 16.17 -12.36 -17.47
C TYR A 234 17.02 -12.12 -18.72
N ASP A 235 17.43 -10.88 -18.97
CA ASP A 235 18.29 -10.52 -20.11
C ASP A 235 19.57 -11.36 -20.10
N LYS A 236 20.24 -11.49 -18.94
CA LYS A 236 21.46 -12.30 -18.79
C LYS A 236 21.22 -13.78 -19.09
N LEU A 237 20.10 -14.35 -18.63
CA LEU A 237 19.75 -15.74 -18.93
C LEU A 237 19.58 -15.95 -20.44
N ILE A 238 18.84 -15.05 -21.10
CA ILE A 238 18.56 -15.11 -22.53
C ILE A 238 19.86 -14.92 -23.34
N GLU A 239 20.69 -13.93 -22.99
CA GLU A 239 21.99 -13.67 -23.62
C GLU A 239 22.95 -14.86 -23.46
N SER A 240 22.83 -15.61 -22.35
CA SER A 240 23.59 -16.83 -22.11
C SER A 240 23.03 -18.06 -22.84
N GLY A 241 21.94 -17.90 -23.60
CA GLY A 241 21.32 -18.97 -24.38
C GLY A 241 20.40 -19.90 -23.58
N VAL A 242 19.94 -19.47 -22.40
CA VAL A 242 18.99 -20.25 -21.59
C VAL A 242 17.59 -20.15 -22.20
N ASP A 243 17.01 -21.29 -22.58
CA ASP A 243 15.62 -21.35 -23.07
C ASP A 243 14.64 -21.50 -21.89
N LEU A 244 13.83 -20.46 -21.70
CA LEU A 244 12.80 -20.39 -20.66
C LEU A 244 11.47 -20.98 -21.10
N THR A 245 11.31 -21.35 -22.38
CA THR A 245 10.06 -21.89 -22.92
C THR A 245 9.66 -23.16 -22.17
N GLY A 246 8.46 -23.16 -21.59
CA GLY A 246 7.90 -24.28 -20.84
C GLY A 246 8.63 -24.60 -19.53
N LYS A 247 9.48 -23.70 -19.03
CA LYS A 247 10.21 -23.87 -17.76
C LYS A 247 9.46 -23.29 -16.58
N ILE A 248 9.80 -23.72 -15.37
CA ILE A 248 9.38 -23.09 -14.13
C ILE A 248 10.49 -22.16 -13.67
N VAL A 249 10.20 -20.86 -13.60
CA VAL A 249 11.19 -19.89 -13.10
C VAL A 249 11.17 -19.88 -11.58
N LEU A 250 12.34 -20.01 -10.95
CA LEU A 250 12.53 -19.80 -9.52
C LEU A 250 13.20 -18.44 -9.28
N ALA A 251 12.53 -17.56 -8.54
CA ALA A 251 13.03 -16.22 -8.23
C ALA A 251 12.89 -15.89 -6.74
N ARG A 252 13.75 -15.01 -6.25
CA ARG A 252 13.68 -14.44 -4.90
C ARG A 252 12.67 -13.31 -4.82
N TYR A 253 12.03 -13.15 -3.67
CA TYR A 253 11.42 -11.89 -3.27
C TYR A 253 12.45 -10.74 -3.20
N GLY A 254 11.98 -9.49 -3.23
CA GLY A 254 12.83 -8.29 -3.18
C GLY A 254 13.21 -7.70 -4.54
N ALA A 255 14.00 -6.63 -4.53
CA ALA A 255 14.51 -5.84 -5.66
C ALA A 255 13.49 -5.15 -6.59
N ASN A 256 12.43 -5.83 -7.01
CA ASN A 256 11.38 -5.30 -7.87
C ASN A 256 9.99 -5.85 -7.49
N PHE A 257 8.94 -5.23 -8.02
CA PHE A 257 7.57 -5.68 -7.79
C PHE A 257 7.37 -7.11 -8.33
N ARG A 258 6.78 -8.00 -7.51
CA ARG A 258 6.62 -9.43 -7.82
C ARG A 258 5.93 -9.70 -9.16
N GLY A 259 4.97 -8.86 -9.55
CA GLY A 259 4.27 -8.97 -10.83
C GLY A 259 5.18 -8.76 -12.05
N LEU A 260 6.26 -7.98 -11.92
CA LEU A 260 7.22 -7.77 -13.01
C LEU A 260 8.08 -9.03 -13.24
N LYS A 261 8.37 -9.79 -12.18
CA LYS A 261 9.07 -11.08 -12.29
C LYS A 261 8.22 -12.07 -13.09
N ILE A 262 6.91 -12.09 -12.83
CA ILE A 262 5.92 -12.95 -13.50
C ILE A 262 5.75 -12.53 -14.95
N GLN A 263 5.57 -11.23 -15.22
CA GLN A 263 5.46 -10.70 -16.58
C GLN A 263 6.67 -11.07 -17.44
N ALA A 264 7.88 -10.88 -16.93
CA ALA A 264 9.10 -11.22 -17.68
C ALA A 264 9.22 -12.73 -17.94
N ALA A 265 8.77 -13.59 -17.01
CA ALA A 265 8.71 -15.03 -17.21
C ALA A 265 7.73 -15.39 -18.35
N GLU A 266 6.52 -14.82 -18.30
CA GLU A 266 5.47 -15.03 -19.28
C GLU A 266 5.92 -14.58 -20.68
N ASP A 267 6.50 -13.37 -20.79
CA ASP A 267 7.04 -12.83 -22.04
C ASP A 267 8.18 -13.72 -22.61
N SER A 268 8.88 -14.45 -21.73
CA SER A 268 9.93 -15.40 -22.09
C SER A 268 9.42 -16.83 -22.33
N GLY A 269 8.10 -17.06 -22.26
CA GLY A 269 7.47 -18.35 -22.53
C GLY A 269 7.54 -19.36 -21.38
N ALA A 270 7.86 -18.93 -20.16
CA ALA A 270 7.85 -19.79 -18.98
C ALA A 270 6.43 -20.34 -18.70
N ALA A 271 6.36 -21.56 -18.17
CA ALA A 271 5.10 -22.21 -17.81
C ALA A 271 4.58 -21.78 -16.43
N GLY A 272 5.48 -21.33 -15.54
CA GLY A 272 5.12 -20.91 -14.19
C GLY A 272 6.28 -20.22 -13.48
N VAL A 273 5.97 -19.60 -12.33
CA VAL A 273 6.94 -18.90 -11.50
C VAL A 273 6.75 -19.30 -10.04
N LEU A 274 7.85 -19.68 -9.39
CA LEU A 274 7.96 -19.86 -7.95
C LEU A 274 8.73 -18.67 -7.39
N ILE A 275 8.21 -18.07 -6.32
CA ILE A 275 8.86 -16.99 -5.61
C ILE A 275 9.07 -17.42 -4.16
N TYR A 276 10.29 -17.27 -3.65
CA TYR A 276 10.64 -17.59 -2.26
C TYR A 276 11.32 -16.40 -1.56
N SER A 277 11.19 -16.34 -0.24
CA SER A 277 11.94 -15.40 0.60
C SER A 277 13.28 -16.03 0.98
N ASP A 278 14.39 -15.44 0.54
CA ASP A 278 15.72 -15.97 0.79
C ASP A 278 16.21 -15.53 2.19
N PRO A 279 16.70 -16.44 3.05
CA PRO A 279 17.18 -16.08 4.39
C PRO A 279 18.30 -15.03 4.42
N ARG A 280 18.98 -14.80 3.30
CA ARG A 280 19.97 -13.72 3.20
C ARG A 280 19.35 -12.32 3.23
N ASP A 281 18.07 -12.20 2.92
CA ASP A 281 17.33 -10.94 2.79
C ASP A 281 16.50 -10.63 4.05
N ASP A 282 16.73 -11.36 5.15
CA ASP A 282 15.98 -11.28 6.42
C ASP A 282 16.46 -10.14 7.35
N GLY A 283 16.88 -9.02 6.75
CA GLY A 283 17.34 -7.83 7.48
C GLY A 283 18.52 -8.11 8.42
N ASP A 284 18.33 -7.82 9.71
CA ASP A 284 19.35 -8.07 10.74
C ASP A 284 19.36 -9.53 11.25
N VAL A 285 18.36 -10.33 10.92
CA VAL A 285 18.19 -11.72 11.38
C VAL A 285 18.83 -12.68 10.37
N THR A 286 20.16 -12.67 10.31
CA THR A 286 20.90 -13.50 9.33
C THR A 286 21.90 -14.43 10.00
N VAL A 287 22.32 -15.47 9.27
CA VAL A 287 23.39 -16.38 9.71
C VAL A 287 24.71 -15.64 9.97
N GLU A 288 25.00 -14.61 9.16
CA GLU A 288 26.18 -13.75 9.36
C GLU A 288 26.13 -12.99 10.70
N ASN A 289 24.93 -12.60 11.12
CA ASN A 289 24.68 -11.95 12.42
C ASN A 289 24.49 -12.95 13.58
N GLY A 290 24.69 -14.25 13.35
CA GLY A 290 24.65 -15.30 14.37
C GLY A 290 23.24 -15.85 14.68
N PHE A 291 22.25 -15.57 13.83
CA PHE A 291 20.92 -16.15 13.94
C PHE A 291 20.80 -17.47 13.16
N LEU A 292 19.93 -18.36 13.62
CA LEU A 292 19.55 -19.53 12.83
C LEU A 292 18.67 -19.06 11.65
N PRO A 293 18.86 -19.60 10.43
CA PRO A 293 18.00 -19.24 9.31
C PRO A 293 16.60 -19.80 9.55
N TYR A 294 15.57 -18.99 9.33
CA TYR A 294 14.17 -19.45 9.30
C TYR A 294 14.01 -20.58 8.27
N PRO A 295 13.17 -21.61 8.50
CA PRO A 295 12.25 -21.76 9.63
C PRO A 295 12.92 -22.07 10.97
#